data_AF-A0A7S2B8Y5-F1
#
_entry.id   AF-A0A7S2B8Y5-F1
#
_cell.length_a   1.000
_cell.length_b   1.000
_cell.length_c   1.000
_cell.angle_alpha   90.00
_cell.angle_beta   90.00
_cell.angle_gamma   90.00
#
_symmetry.space_group_name_H-M   'P 1'
#
loop_
_entity.id
_entity.type
_entity.pdbx_description
1 polymer ?
#
loop_
_entity_poly.entity_id
_entity_poly.type
_entity_poly.pdbx_seq_one_letter_code
_entity_poly.pdbx_strand_id
1 'polypeptide(L)'
;GEFVFFYMGEAGEDIKEHQAKMAEKAKENKKLPSETVKVPVQCRLEKFVYGGHKSVKRVRQKKDKEMDEYVDEIRLFRIDVPPLCEMPFHVDFRRQGDQHDDREPDTLRFFFTAKSHPA
;
A
#
# COMPACT_ATOMS: atom_id res chain seq x y z
N GLY A 1 -22.10 57.11 -20.17
CA GLY A 1 -22.15 55.79 -20.81
C GLY A 1 -21.52 54.81 -19.85
N GLU A 2 -22.33 54.09 -19.10
CA GLU A 2 -21.89 53.09 -18.12
C GLU A 2 -22.14 51.71 -18.71
N PHE A 3 -21.08 50.94 -18.92
CA PHE A 3 -21.18 49.53 -19.27
C PHE A 3 -21.07 48.70 -18.00
N VAL A 4 -22.13 47.92 -17.79
CA VAL A 4 -22.42 47.08 -16.64
C VAL A 4 -21.56 45.81 -16.68
N PHE A 5 -20.76 45.57 -15.64
CA PHE A 5 -20.10 44.29 -15.37
C PHE A 5 -21.07 43.35 -14.65
N PHE A 6 -21.61 42.35 -15.33
CA PHE A 6 -22.22 41.18 -14.71
C PHE A 6 -21.83 39.98 -15.56
N TYR A 7 -21.03 39.05 -15.02
CA TYR A 7 -20.97 37.62 -15.37
C TYR A 7 -19.75 36.97 -14.68
N MET A 8 -19.73 36.90 -13.34
CA MET A 8 -18.83 36.02 -12.58
C MET A 8 -19.45 35.72 -11.20
N GLY A 9 -20.52 34.93 -11.14
CA GLY A 9 -21.21 34.59 -9.89
C GLY A 9 -21.35 33.09 -9.63
N GLU A 10 -21.68 32.30 -10.65
CA GLU A 10 -22.26 30.96 -10.42
C GLU A 10 -21.22 29.81 -10.34
N ALA A 11 -20.05 29.93 -10.98
CA ALA A 11 -19.07 28.84 -11.00
C ALA A 11 -18.32 28.61 -9.67
N GLY A 12 -18.41 29.54 -8.71
CA GLY A 12 -17.67 29.49 -7.44
C GLY A 12 -18.39 28.79 -6.29
N GLU A 13 -19.72 28.71 -6.31
CA GLU A 13 -20.52 28.05 -5.27
C GLU A 13 -20.56 26.53 -5.45
N ASP A 14 -20.71 26.05 -6.68
CA ASP A 14 -20.71 24.62 -7.01
C ASP A 14 -19.41 23.92 -6.61
N ILE A 15 -18.26 24.58 -6.77
CA ILE A 15 -16.94 24.04 -6.40
C ILE A 15 -16.82 23.91 -4.87
N LYS A 16 -17.34 24.87 -4.12
CA LYS A 16 -17.31 24.85 -2.65
C LYS A 16 -18.25 23.79 -2.09
N GLU A 17 -19.43 23.63 -2.67
CA GLU A 17 -20.39 22.61 -2.26
C GLU A 17 -19.88 21.20 -2.59
N HIS A 18 -19.21 21.02 -3.74
CA HIS A 18 -18.57 19.76 -4.09
C HIS A 18 -17.40 19.41 -3.17
N GLN A 19 -16.56 20.40 -2.82
CA GLN A 19 -15.48 20.22 -1.84
C GLN A 19 -16.01 19.90 -0.44
N ALA A 20 -17.11 20.52 -0.02
CA ALA A 20 -17.76 20.24 1.25
C ALA A 20 -18.30 18.79 1.31
N LYS A 21 -18.98 18.32 0.26
CA LYS A 21 -19.47 16.93 0.16
C LYS A 21 -18.33 15.91 0.14
N MET A 22 -17.21 16.23 -0.51
CA MET A 22 -16.00 15.38 -0.50
C MET A 22 -15.35 15.32 0.90
N ALA A 23 -15.32 16.43 1.62
CA ALA A 23 -14.80 16.50 2.99
C ALA A 23 -15.70 15.77 4.00
N GLU A 24 -17.02 15.81 3.81
CA GLU A 24 -17.99 15.08 4.63
C GLU A 24 -17.87 13.56 4.44
N LYS A 25 -17.82 13.11 3.17
CA LYS A 25 -17.53 11.69 2.84
C LYS A 25 -16.18 11.20 3.36
N ALA A 26 -15.19 12.09 3.43
CA ALA A 26 -13.88 11.77 4.01
C ALA A 26 -13.90 11.64 5.55
N LYS A 27 -14.85 12.30 6.23
CA LYS A 27 -15.02 12.17 7.69
C LYS A 27 -15.75 10.88 8.07
N GLU A 28 -16.68 10.41 7.24
CA GLU A 28 -17.47 9.19 7.51
C GLU A 28 -16.70 7.88 7.23
N ASN A 29 -15.81 7.86 6.25
CA ASN A 29 -15.03 6.66 5.88
C ASN A 29 -13.68 6.53 6.60
N LYS A 30 -13.65 6.72 7.93
CA LYS A 30 -12.45 6.38 8.70
C LYS A 30 -12.35 4.87 8.87
N LYS A 31 -11.77 4.20 7.88
CA LYS A 31 -11.39 2.80 7.98
C LYS A 31 -10.47 2.59 9.20
N LEU A 32 -10.61 1.45 9.85
CA LEU A 32 -9.70 0.99 10.90
C LEU A 32 -8.25 0.94 10.38
N PRO A 33 -7.24 1.13 11.24
CA PRO A 33 -5.85 1.13 10.82
C PRO A 33 -5.43 -0.21 10.20
N SER A 34 -4.45 -0.12 9.30
CA SER A 34 -3.82 -1.27 8.63
C SER A 34 -3.22 -2.27 9.64
N GLU A 35 -3.44 -3.56 9.42
CA GLU A 35 -2.75 -4.62 10.17
C GLU A 35 -1.38 -4.92 9.55
N THR A 36 -0.37 -5.27 10.37
CA THR A 36 0.95 -5.69 9.87
C THR A 36 1.05 -7.22 9.79
N VAL A 37 1.10 -7.73 8.57
CA VAL A 37 1.25 -9.16 8.29
C VAL A 37 2.73 -9.51 8.14
N LYS A 38 3.23 -10.41 9.00
CA LYS A 38 4.62 -10.88 8.98
C LYS A 38 4.79 -12.00 7.94
N VAL A 39 5.78 -11.86 7.06
CA VAL A 39 6.03 -12.79 5.97
C VAL A 39 7.46 -13.34 6.08
N PRO A 40 7.65 -14.60 6.48
CA PRO A 40 8.99 -15.19 6.55
C PRO A 40 9.53 -15.45 5.14
N VAL A 41 10.75 -15.01 4.88
CA VAL A 41 11.47 -15.21 3.62
C VAL A 41 12.83 -15.81 3.92
N GLN A 42 13.04 -17.04 3.48
CA GLN A 42 14.35 -17.68 3.59
C GLN A 42 15.19 -17.46 2.33
N CYS A 43 16.41 -16.97 2.50
CA CYS A 43 17.39 -16.85 1.42
C CYS A 43 18.73 -17.47 1.80
N ARG A 44 19.64 -17.57 0.83
CA ARG A 44 21.00 -18.07 1.10
C ARG A 44 21.77 -17.06 1.95
N LEU A 45 22.73 -17.51 2.76
CA LEU A 45 23.55 -16.66 3.63
C LEU A 45 24.35 -15.64 2.81
N GLU A 46 24.78 -16.03 1.63
CA GLU A 46 25.52 -15.22 0.66
C GLU A 46 24.79 -13.92 0.32
N LYS A 47 23.45 -13.88 0.43
CA LYS A 47 22.67 -12.64 0.24
C LYS A 47 22.87 -11.64 1.37
N PHE A 48 23.16 -12.09 2.58
CA PHE A 48 23.50 -11.22 3.71
C PHE A 48 24.96 -10.79 3.67
N VAL A 49 25.85 -11.60 3.06
CA VAL A 49 27.27 -11.24 2.91
C VAL A 49 27.48 -10.26 1.76
N TYR A 50 27.01 -10.60 0.56
CA TYR A 50 27.28 -9.84 -0.67
C TYR A 50 26.14 -8.89 -1.05
N GLY A 51 24.99 -8.98 -0.38
CA GLY A 51 23.79 -8.24 -0.74
C GLY A 51 23.10 -8.77 -2.00
N GLY A 52 22.18 -7.95 -2.52
CA GLY A 52 21.52 -8.13 -3.80
C GLY A 52 20.02 -8.29 -3.68
N HIS A 53 19.34 -8.57 -4.80
CA HIS A 53 17.88 -8.59 -4.83
C HIS A 53 17.29 -9.98 -4.54
N LYS A 54 16.10 -10.01 -3.95
CA LYS A 54 15.22 -11.16 -3.82
C LYS A 54 13.81 -10.76 -4.23
N SER A 55 13.23 -11.54 -5.15
CA SER A 55 11.85 -11.35 -5.57
C SER A 55 10.94 -12.35 -4.84
N VAL A 56 9.81 -11.86 -4.32
CA VAL A 56 8.78 -12.67 -3.64
C VAL A 56 7.46 -12.47 -4.36
N LYS A 57 6.85 -13.56 -4.84
CA LYS A 57 5.49 -13.54 -5.39
C LYS A 57 4.50 -13.77 -4.25
N ARG A 58 3.44 -12.98 -4.20
CA ARG A 58 2.35 -13.14 -3.23
C ARG A 58 1.02 -12.84 -3.92
N VAL A 59 0.01 -13.63 -3.62
CA VAL A 59 -1.38 -13.31 -3.95
C VAL A 59 -1.91 -12.35 -2.90
N ARG A 60 -2.69 -11.36 -3.32
CA ARG A 60 -3.46 -10.52 -2.40
C ARG A 60 -4.89 -10.38 -2.85
N GLN A 61 -5.81 -10.17 -1.92
CA GLN A 61 -7.18 -9.81 -2.22
C GLN A 61 -7.30 -8.30 -2.42
N LYS A 62 -7.92 -7.91 -3.54
CA LYS A 62 -8.15 -6.51 -3.91
C LYS A 62 -9.62 -6.34 -4.28
N LYS A 63 -10.24 -5.28 -3.80
CA LYS A 63 -11.62 -4.97 -4.16
C LYS A 63 -11.66 -4.48 -5.60
N ASP A 64 -12.42 -5.16 -6.43
CA ASP A 64 -12.72 -4.74 -7.79
C ASP A 64 -13.62 -3.50 -7.76
N LYS A 65 -13.30 -2.52 -8.61
CA LYS A 65 -14.06 -1.28 -8.70
C LYS A 65 -15.37 -1.45 -9.46
N GLU A 66 -15.45 -2.45 -10.34
CA GLU A 66 -16.60 -2.63 -11.23
C GLU A 66 -17.67 -3.54 -10.60
N MET A 67 -17.24 -4.61 -9.94
CA MET A 67 -18.13 -5.64 -9.40
C MET A 67 -18.37 -5.53 -7.89
N ASP A 68 -17.66 -4.64 -7.18
CA ASP A 68 -17.64 -4.53 -5.71
C ASP A 68 -17.23 -5.83 -4.97
N GLU A 69 -16.69 -6.81 -5.69
CA GLU A 69 -16.21 -8.10 -5.18
C GLU A 69 -14.69 -8.10 -4.96
N TYR A 70 -14.19 -9.02 -4.13
CA TYR A 70 -12.75 -9.22 -3.95
C TYR A 70 -12.19 -10.19 -4.99
N VAL A 71 -11.12 -9.77 -5.66
CA VAL A 71 -10.40 -10.57 -6.65
C VAL A 71 -8.95 -10.82 -6.21
N ASP A 72 -8.44 -11.99 -6.55
CA ASP A 72 -7.05 -12.38 -6.31
C ASP A 72 -6.12 -11.72 -7.33
N GLU A 73 -5.17 -10.93 -6.84
CA GLU A 73 -4.14 -10.27 -7.65
C GLU A 73 -2.76 -10.83 -7.29
N ILE A 74 -2.04 -11.36 -8.27
CA ILE A 74 -0.65 -11.81 -8.08
C ILE A 74 0.27 -10.60 -8.14
N ARG A 75 1.04 -10.38 -7.08
CA ARG A 75 2.02 -9.31 -7.00
C ARG A 75 3.44 -9.82 -6.79
N LEU A 76 4.38 -9.19 -7.48
CA LEU A 76 5.82 -9.43 -7.35
C LEU A 76 6.45 -8.31 -6.52
N PHE A 77 7.06 -8.67 -5.40
CA PHE A 77 7.82 -7.77 -4.53
C PHE A 77 9.31 -7.98 -4.77
N ARG A 78 9.99 -6.98 -5.33
CA ARG A 78 11.45 -6.98 -5.46
C ARG A 78 12.05 -6.26 -4.26
N ILE A 79 12.86 -6.98 -3.49
CA ILE A 79 13.42 -6.50 -2.23
C ILE A 79 14.94 -6.56 -2.35
N ASP A 80 15.58 -5.42 -2.16
CA ASP A 80 17.03 -5.34 -2.11
C ASP A 80 17.50 -5.60 -0.68
N VAL A 81 18.33 -6.64 -0.54
CA VAL A 81 19.00 -7.00 0.70
C VAL A 81 20.36 -6.30 0.70
N PRO A 82 20.62 -5.37 1.63
CA PRO A 82 21.92 -4.72 1.71
C PRO A 82 23.04 -5.73 2.02
N PRO A 83 24.26 -5.54 1.50
CA PRO A 83 25.40 -6.33 1.92
C PRO A 83 25.69 -6.08 3.40
N LEU A 84 26.15 -7.12 4.10
CA LEU A 84 26.52 -7.12 5.51
C LEU A 84 25.37 -6.73 6.47
N CYS A 85 24.11 -6.90 6.06
CA CYS A 85 22.98 -6.61 6.95
C CYS A 85 22.79 -7.68 8.03
N GLU A 86 22.37 -7.25 9.22
CA GLU A 86 22.09 -8.16 10.34
C GLU A 86 20.84 -9.01 10.08
N MET A 87 20.88 -10.24 10.59
CA MET A 87 19.74 -11.16 10.55
C MET A 87 18.97 -11.13 11.87
N PRO A 88 17.62 -11.06 11.84
CA PRO A 88 16.76 -10.98 10.66
C PRO A 88 16.70 -9.57 10.06
N PHE A 89 16.85 -9.48 8.74
CA PHE A 89 16.62 -8.23 7.99
C PHE A 89 15.12 -8.11 7.66
N HIS A 90 14.55 -6.90 7.69
CA HIS A 90 13.14 -6.72 7.34
C HIS A 90 12.85 -5.48 6.50
N VAL A 91 11.79 -5.57 5.70
CA VAL A 91 11.29 -4.48 4.85
C VAL A 91 9.78 -4.44 4.90
N ASP A 92 9.23 -3.23 5.05
CA ASP A 92 7.79 -2.98 5.12
C ASP A 92 7.26 -2.44 3.79
N PHE A 93 6.22 -3.08 3.28
CA PHE A 93 5.42 -2.60 2.15
C PHE A 93 4.06 -2.14 2.69
N ARG A 94 3.97 -0.85 3.00
CA ARG A 94 2.79 -0.23 3.61
C ARG A 94 1.57 -0.32 2.69
N ARG A 95 0.46 -0.83 3.23
CA ARG A 95 -0.84 -0.97 2.53
C ARG A 95 -0.76 -1.73 1.20
N GLN A 96 0.12 -2.72 1.10
CA GLN A 96 0.29 -3.53 -0.11
C GLN A 96 -0.22 -4.98 0.04
N GLY A 97 -0.73 -5.34 1.22
CA GLY A 97 -1.38 -6.63 1.48
C GLY A 97 -2.84 -6.64 1.06
N ASP A 98 -3.62 -7.48 1.73
CA ASP A 98 -5.04 -7.71 1.44
C ASP A 98 -5.86 -6.46 1.75
N GLN A 99 -6.89 -6.22 0.95
CA GLN A 99 -7.87 -5.17 1.18
C GLN A 99 -9.06 -5.71 1.97
N HIS A 100 -9.67 -4.81 2.73
CA HIS A 100 -10.79 -5.12 3.61
C HIS A 100 -11.82 -3.98 3.57
N ASP A 101 -13.05 -4.26 3.95
CA ASP A 101 -14.13 -3.27 3.91
C ASP A 101 -13.99 -2.28 5.08
N ASP A 102 -13.73 -2.80 6.27
CA ASP A 102 -13.69 -2.08 7.54
C ASP A 102 -12.34 -1.41 7.85
N ARG A 103 -11.25 -1.92 7.27
CA ARG A 103 -9.87 -1.47 7.56
C ARG A 103 -9.06 -1.11 6.33
N GLU A 104 -8.02 -0.32 6.55
CA GLU A 104 -7.04 -0.02 5.52
C GLU A 104 -6.32 -1.29 5.05
N PRO A 105 -5.81 -1.34 3.81
CA PRO A 105 -5.11 -2.51 3.31
C PRO A 105 -3.92 -2.88 4.19
N ASP A 106 -3.61 -4.16 4.28
CA ASP A 106 -2.58 -4.64 5.21
C ASP A 106 -1.18 -4.17 4.81
N THR A 107 -0.33 -3.99 5.80
CA THR A 107 1.09 -3.72 5.63
C THR A 107 1.85 -5.04 5.66
N LEU A 108 2.60 -5.34 4.61
CA LEU A 108 3.40 -6.57 4.54
C LEU A 108 4.79 -6.31 5.09
N ARG A 109 5.19 -7.02 6.14
CA ARG A 109 6.55 -7.00 6.68
C ARG A 109 7.27 -8.29 6.33
N PHE A 110 8.20 -8.22 5.38
CA PHE A 110 9.00 -9.38 4.99
C PHE A 110 10.19 -9.53 5.93
N PHE A 111 10.34 -10.69 6.57
CA PHE A 111 11.45 -11.03 7.45
C PHE A 111 12.38 -12.00 6.74
N PHE A 112 13.59 -11.55 6.46
CA PHE A 112 14.62 -12.32 5.79
C PHE A 112 15.49 -13.05 6.81
N THR A 113 15.59 -14.36 6.64
CA THR A 113 16.50 -15.22 7.40
C THR A 113 17.36 -16.07 6.46
N ALA A 114 18.57 -16.42 6.92
CA ALA A 114 19.38 -17.39 6.21
C ALA A 114 18.76 -18.79 6.33
N LYS A 115 18.79 -19.54 5.24
CA LYS A 115 18.63 -20.99 5.28
C LYS A 115 19.77 -21.59 6.11
N SER A 116 19.47 -22.67 6.83
CA SER A 116 20.50 -23.48 7.48
C SER A 116 21.52 -23.93 6.45
N HIS A 117 22.81 -23.77 6.76
CA HIS A 117 23.90 -24.26 5.93
C HIS A 117 24.49 -25.52 6.55
N PRO A 118 24.78 -26.56 5.75
CA PRO A 118 25.55 -27.70 6.24
C PRO A 118 26.95 -27.21 6.65
N ALA A 119 27.38 -27.65 7.84
CA ALA A 119 28.71 -27.38 8.39
C ALA A 119 29.80 -28.09 7.61
#